data_AF-A0A833HM09-F1
#
_entry.id   AF-A0A833HM09-F1
#
_cell.length_a   1.000
_cell.length_b   1.000
_cell.length_c   1.000
_cell.angle_alpha   90.00
_cell.angle_beta   90.00
_cell.angle_gamma   90.00
#
_symmetry.space_group_name_H-M   'P 1'
#
loop_
_entity.id
_entity.type
_entity.pdbx_description
1 polymer ?
#
loop_
_entity_poly.entity_id
_entity_poly.type
_entity_poly.pdbx_seq_one_letter_code
_entity_poly.pdbx_strand_id
1 'polypeptide(L)'
;MKKEIYSKIREYTYNDKLIALDGLLECSNFENLGIYIFEIIKNECLIDVAYEEEILKRVLLHPKKMEDFSNENFYEVLAKEICDFEVLPSITLDEGKNVITEITAEVELLRQRYEERNTMINHRIEELTDEIDEVKNRISNDTNILKPLKQFEDEKSVLLNEKRLLELELQQRQHVYVYFQASFNDLLDPGIQKRELYQNSVRASRKNKSSEISDIYNYYLIDVDVFKGLFEQYDNVFYKSKLYYLYDKIQKKYYYELSRNKEQTNILEMLQGEVNSFPKIHELRNLRSNDLEKYKRILKDLIEQYEVINVIEDGIENNYCLIERKPFLLKCLQFYKEKDYVVFNNVVASQIEGMFNDFMRDITTYLRIDSFRELDFPILRKVLEFLNDVGKGIHLEIYLYFFYYFVDQVRNPIAHGDYAKCINEIDDETLAVELILDMASIIYIIENFSESSRIKNFFSGFFKVFFYKDNTDDYEFYDCIINELLGERMHAGFQKLEYMNAIEVLYWLFNPYYEDRIEFYHLTDEVNRFKRIVCSEAFWLYVNENLDKVLDDEFCQFKFSSDFKFVICRMFSIARNQNNSIIPMLVEAKKKLDEIF
;
A
#
# COMPACT_ATOMS: atom_id res chain seq x y z
N MET A 1 -28.87 15.44 -37.23
CA MET A 1 -28.94 14.51 -36.07
C MET A 1 -28.18 15.14 -34.92
N LYS A 2 -28.82 15.34 -33.78
CA LYS A 2 -28.35 16.23 -32.69
C LYS A 2 -27.07 15.68 -32.04
N LYS A 3 -26.12 16.56 -31.66
CA LYS A 3 -24.87 16.27 -30.89
C LYS A 3 -25.16 15.39 -29.66
N GLU A 4 -26.34 15.56 -29.05
CA GLU A 4 -26.88 14.74 -27.95
C GLU A 4 -27.02 13.25 -28.28
N ILE A 5 -27.43 12.89 -29.50
CA ILE A 5 -27.62 11.48 -29.92
C ILE A 5 -26.27 10.78 -30.05
N TYR A 6 -25.25 11.44 -30.62
CA TYR A 6 -23.90 10.89 -30.69
C TYR A 6 -23.26 10.72 -29.31
N SER A 7 -23.48 11.68 -28.40
CA SER A 7 -23.01 11.58 -27.01
C SER A 7 -23.64 10.37 -26.31
N LYS A 8 -24.97 10.21 -26.40
CA LYS A 8 -25.69 9.04 -25.86
C LYS A 8 -25.20 7.72 -26.46
N ILE A 9 -25.03 7.64 -27.78
CA ILE A 9 -24.49 6.44 -28.43
C ILE A 9 -23.11 6.08 -27.88
N ARG A 10 -22.23 7.07 -27.67
CA ARG A 10 -20.89 6.87 -27.11
C ARG A 10 -20.94 6.34 -25.67
N GLU A 11 -21.90 6.81 -24.87
CA GLU A 11 -22.08 6.35 -23.49
C GLU A 11 -22.34 4.84 -23.38
N TYR A 12 -23.05 4.26 -24.35
CA TYR A 12 -23.42 2.84 -24.38
C TYR A 12 -22.52 1.96 -25.27
N THR A 13 -21.54 2.55 -25.98
CA THR A 13 -20.60 1.79 -26.83
C THR A 13 -19.18 1.78 -26.25
N TYR A 14 -18.74 2.89 -25.64
CA TYR A 14 -17.36 3.07 -25.16
C TYR A 14 -17.23 3.32 -23.64
N ASN A 15 -18.33 3.56 -22.92
CA ASN A 15 -18.32 4.05 -21.54
C ASN A 15 -18.99 3.08 -20.54
N ASP A 16 -18.89 3.43 -19.24
CA ASP A 16 -19.35 2.61 -18.11
C ASP A 16 -20.86 2.36 -18.03
N LYS A 17 -21.71 3.11 -18.77
CA LYS A 17 -23.17 2.88 -18.76
C LYS A 17 -23.55 1.52 -19.33
N LEU A 18 -22.80 1.01 -20.31
CA LEU A 18 -22.99 -0.35 -20.83
C LEU A 18 -22.75 -1.41 -19.74
N ILE A 19 -21.78 -1.17 -18.85
CA ILE A 19 -21.37 -2.11 -17.79
C ILE A 19 -22.44 -2.22 -16.68
N ALA A 20 -23.35 -1.25 -16.59
CA ALA A 20 -24.43 -1.22 -15.61
C ALA A 20 -25.73 -1.94 -16.07
N LEU A 21 -25.73 -2.57 -17.24
CA LEU A 21 -26.92 -3.19 -17.82
C LEU A 21 -26.99 -4.69 -17.50
N ASP A 22 -27.86 -5.05 -16.55
CA ASP A 22 -28.01 -6.44 -16.09
C ASP A 22 -28.43 -7.43 -17.20
N GLY A 23 -29.22 -7.00 -18.18
CA GLY A 23 -29.73 -7.87 -19.24
C GLY A 23 -28.69 -8.33 -20.27
N LEU A 24 -27.47 -7.76 -20.26
CA LEU A 24 -26.36 -8.24 -21.10
C LEU A 24 -25.96 -9.67 -20.76
N LEU A 25 -26.12 -10.06 -19.49
CA LEU A 25 -25.71 -11.36 -18.96
C LEU A 25 -26.71 -12.48 -19.26
N GLU A 26 -27.93 -12.13 -19.71
CA GLU A 26 -28.97 -13.09 -20.09
C GLU A 26 -28.90 -13.48 -21.59
N CYS A 27 -28.01 -12.82 -22.34
CA CYS A 27 -27.89 -13.02 -23.78
C CYS A 27 -27.19 -14.35 -24.09
N SER A 28 -27.85 -15.18 -24.90
CA SER A 28 -27.39 -16.53 -25.26
C SER A 28 -26.46 -16.59 -26.47
N ASN A 29 -26.39 -15.50 -27.26
CA ASN A 29 -25.50 -15.37 -28.41
C ASN A 29 -25.24 -13.87 -28.72
N PHE A 30 -24.29 -13.59 -29.62
CA PHE A 30 -23.88 -12.22 -29.95
C PHE A 30 -24.97 -11.43 -30.70
N GLU A 31 -25.85 -12.11 -31.42
CA GLU A 31 -26.98 -11.48 -32.10
C GLU A 31 -27.98 -10.92 -31.08
N ASN A 32 -28.39 -11.74 -30.10
CA ASN A 32 -29.26 -11.32 -29.00
C ASN A 32 -28.63 -10.20 -28.16
N LEU A 33 -27.32 -10.28 -27.92
CA LEU A 33 -26.57 -9.23 -27.24
C LEU A 33 -26.63 -7.91 -28.01
N GLY A 34 -26.41 -7.95 -29.32
CA GLY A 34 -26.52 -6.79 -30.20
C GLY A 34 -27.93 -6.21 -30.26
N ILE A 35 -28.96 -7.06 -30.29
CA ILE A 35 -30.37 -6.64 -30.25
C ILE A 35 -30.65 -5.88 -28.95
N TYR A 36 -30.25 -6.45 -27.81
CA TYR A 36 -30.46 -5.84 -26.50
C TYR A 36 -29.79 -4.46 -26.38
N ILE A 37 -28.52 -4.35 -26.80
CA ILE A 37 -27.79 -3.08 -26.79
C ILE A 37 -28.48 -2.06 -27.72
N PHE A 38 -28.89 -2.49 -28.91
CA PHE A 38 -29.54 -1.62 -29.88
C PHE A 38 -30.87 -1.07 -29.37
N GLU A 39 -31.71 -1.90 -28.76
CA GLU A 39 -33.00 -1.48 -28.19
C GLU A 39 -32.82 -0.48 -27.04
N ILE A 40 -31.79 -0.63 -26.21
CA ILE A 40 -31.49 0.35 -25.16
C ILE A 40 -31.07 1.68 -25.75
N ILE A 41 -30.14 1.67 -26.72
CA ILE A 41 -29.69 2.90 -27.39
C ILE A 41 -30.88 3.59 -28.09
N LYS A 42 -31.75 2.81 -28.74
CA LYS A 42 -32.96 3.30 -29.40
C LYS A 42 -33.90 3.99 -28.42
N ASN A 43 -34.20 3.36 -27.28
CA ASN A 43 -35.06 3.91 -26.24
C ASN A 43 -34.48 5.18 -25.60
N GLU A 44 -33.19 5.17 -25.27
CA GLU A 44 -32.49 6.34 -24.70
C GLU A 44 -32.39 7.51 -25.67
N CYS A 45 -32.34 7.22 -26.98
CA CYS A 45 -32.36 8.22 -28.04
C CYS A 45 -33.78 8.69 -28.43
N LEU A 46 -34.84 8.12 -27.82
CA LEU A 46 -36.25 8.41 -28.11
C LEU A 46 -36.60 8.23 -29.60
N ILE A 47 -36.06 7.17 -30.22
CA ILE A 47 -36.28 6.87 -31.65
C ILE A 47 -37.48 5.92 -31.79
N ASP A 48 -38.53 6.38 -32.47
CA ASP A 48 -39.82 5.67 -32.56
C ASP A 48 -40.30 5.46 -34.02
N VAL A 49 -39.49 5.89 -35.01
CA VAL A 49 -39.83 5.84 -36.44
C VAL A 49 -38.81 5.00 -37.20
N ALA A 50 -39.27 4.06 -38.03
CA ALA A 50 -38.43 3.10 -38.77
C ALA A 50 -37.33 3.76 -39.64
N TYR A 51 -37.57 4.97 -40.16
CA TYR A 51 -36.56 5.73 -40.91
C TYR A 51 -35.38 6.19 -40.03
N GLU A 52 -35.65 6.54 -38.78
CA GLU A 52 -34.63 6.97 -37.82
C GLU A 52 -33.80 5.78 -37.29
N GLU A 53 -34.39 4.58 -37.23
CA GLU A 53 -33.66 3.35 -36.91
C GLU A 53 -32.60 3.02 -37.97
N GLU A 54 -32.91 3.15 -39.26
CA GLU A 54 -31.91 2.94 -40.32
C GLU A 54 -30.75 3.95 -40.23
N ILE A 55 -31.05 5.20 -39.86
CA ILE A 55 -30.03 6.22 -39.62
C ILE A 55 -29.17 5.82 -38.43
N LEU A 56 -29.76 5.38 -37.31
CA LEU A 56 -29.04 4.92 -36.13
C LEU A 56 -28.10 3.76 -36.44
N LYS A 57 -28.55 2.78 -37.23
CA LYS A 57 -27.71 1.64 -37.67
C LYS A 57 -26.48 2.11 -38.45
N ARG A 58 -26.66 3.04 -39.40
CA ARG A 58 -25.53 3.62 -40.17
C ARG A 58 -24.57 4.41 -39.28
N VAL A 59 -25.08 5.08 -38.26
CA VAL A 59 -24.31 5.91 -37.34
C VAL A 59 -23.45 5.07 -36.40
N LEU A 60 -24.00 3.97 -35.88
CA LEU A 60 -23.28 3.02 -35.03
C LEU A 60 -22.12 2.35 -35.77
N LEU A 61 -22.20 2.21 -37.09
CA LEU A 61 -21.19 1.54 -37.92
C LEU A 61 -20.18 2.51 -38.58
N HIS A 62 -20.45 3.81 -38.55
CA HIS A 62 -19.56 4.86 -39.05
C HIS A 62 -18.15 4.87 -38.43
N PRO A 63 -17.94 4.60 -37.11
CA PRO A 63 -16.63 4.70 -36.47
C PRO A 63 -15.55 3.75 -37.02
N LYS A 64 -15.91 2.59 -37.57
CA LYS A 64 -14.95 1.58 -38.09
C LYS A 64 -14.87 1.50 -39.62
N LYS A 65 -15.47 2.44 -40.37
CA LYS A 65 -15.50 2.44 -41.86
C LYS A 65 -15.97 1.10 -42.46
N MET A 66 -16.99 0.48 -41.89
CA MET A 66 -17.56 -0.76 -42.43
C MET A 66 -18.57 -0.41 -43.52
N GLU A 67 -18.17 -0.51 -44.80
CA GLU A 67 -18.99 -0.09 -45.95
C GLU A 67 -19.94 -1.19 -46.49
N ASP A 68 -19.72 -2.47 -46.17
CA ASP A 68 -20.55 -3.59 -46.64
C ASP A 68 -21.01 -4.48 -45.47
N PHE A 69 -22.21 -4.24 -44.94
CA PHE A 69 -22.88 -5.13 -43.99
C PHE A 69 -24.31 -5.43 -44.46
N SER A 70 -24.73 -6.70 -44.36
CA SER A 70 -26.13 -7.07 -44.55
C SER A 70 -26.93 -6.68 -43.29
N ASN A 71 -28.19 -6.27 -43.46
CA ASN A 71 -29.11 -6.05 -42.34
C ASN A 71 -29.26 -7.30 -41.44
N GLU A 72 -28.95 -8.49 -41.98
CA GLU A 72 -29.03 -9.77 -41.29
C GLU A 72 -27.93 -9.95 -40.21
N ASN A 73 -26.74 -9.36 -40.37
CA ASN A 73 -25.63 -9.53 -39.41
C ASN A 73 -25.35 -8.29 -38.55
N PHE A 74 -26.18 -7.26 -38.66
CA PHE A 74 -25.97 -5.96 -37.98
C PHE A 74 -25.73 -6.10 -36.48
N TYR A 75 -26.57 -6.88 -35.78
CA TYR A 75 -26.51 -6.99 -34.32
C TYR A 75 -25.25 -7.71 -33.84
N GLU A 76 -24.82 -8.75 -34.55
CA GLU A 76 -23.58 -9.44 -34.23
C GLU A 76 -22.36 -8.52 -34.42
N VAL A 77 -22.34 -7.72 -35.50
CA VAL A 77 -21.30 -6.71 -35.75
C VAL A 77 -21.31 -5.62 -34.68
N LEU A 78 -22.49 -5.14 -34.27
CA LEU A 78 -22.61 -4.16 -33.18
C LEU A 78 -21.97 -4.69 -31.88
N ALA A 79 -22.26 -5.94 -31.50
CA ALA A 79 -21.70 -6.54 -30.29
C ALA A 79 -20.18 -6.75 -30.38
N LYS A 80 -19.68 -7.39 -31.44
CA LYS A 80 -18.26 -7.81 -31.54
C LYS A 80 -17.32 -6.70 -31.97
N GLU A 81 -17.78 -5.82 -32.84
CA GLU A 81 -16.93 -4.85 -33.53
C GLU A 81 -17.17 -3.42 -33.07
N ILE A 82 -18.33 -3.06 -32.52
CA ILE A 82 -18.54 -1.70 -31.99
C ILE A 82 -18.41 -1.66 -30.47
N CYS A 83 -19.01 -2.62 -29.77
CA CYS A 83 -18.89 -2.75 -28.31
C CYS A 83 -17.64 -3.55 -27.88
N ASP A 84 -16.89 -4.10 -28.84
CA ASP A 84 -15.65 -4.86 -28.65
C ASP A 84 -15.81 -6.13 -27.77
N PHE A 85 -16.97 -6.79 -27.77
CA PHE A 85 -17.13 -8.08 -27.08
C PHE A 85 -16.39 -9.20 -27.82
N GLU A 86 -15.51 -9.90 -27.12
CA GLU A 86 -14.77 -11.07 -27.59
C GLU A 86 -15.45 -12.38 -27.17
N VAL A 87 -15.94 -12.41 -25.93
CA VAL A 87 -16.65 -13.54 -25.31
C VAL A 87 -18.04 -13.07 -24.89
N LEU A 88 -19.00 -13.99 -24.76
CA LEU A 88 -20.31 -13.62 -24.22
C LEU A 88 -20.20 -13.30 -22.72
N PRO A 89 -20.83 -12.21 -22.24
CA PRO A 89 -20.85 -11.87 -20.82
C PRO A 89 -21.36 -13.00 -19.91
N SER A 90 -22.28 -13.84 -20.39
CA SER A 90 -22.82 -15.01 -19.68
C SER A 90 -21.77 -16.09 -19.40
N ILE A 91 -20.83 -16.31 -20.32
CA ILE A 91 -19.74 -17.27 -20.15
C ILE A 91 -18.77 -16.77 -19.07
N THR A 92 -18.32 -15.51 -19.20
CA THR A 92 -17.45 -14.88 -18.20
C THR A 92 -18.11 -14.82 -16.83
N LEU A 93 -19.45 -14.67 -16.76
CA LEU A 93 -20.19 -14.69 -15.50
C LEU A 93 -20.09 -16.03 -14.79
N ASP A 94 -20.24 -17.14 -15.52
CA ASP A 94 -20.15 -18.48 -14.94
C ASP A 94 -18.72 -18.81 -14.50
N GLU A 95 -17.70 -18.36 -15.24
CA GLU A 95 -16.30 -18.44 -14.82
C GLU A 95 -16.06 -17.64 -13.53
N GLY A 96 -16.54 -16.40 -13.46
CA GLY A 96 -16.42 -15.56 -12.26
C GLY A 96 -17.12 -16.14 -11.04
N LYS A 97 -18.30 -16.78 -11.20
CA LYS A 97 -18.97 -17.48 -10.11
C LYS A 97 -18.12 -18.61 -9.55
N ASN A 98 -17.45 -19.39 -10.41
CA ASN A 98 -16.59 -20.48 -9.97
C ASN A 98 -15.41 -19.94 -9.16
N VAL A 99 -14.72 -18.91 -9.68
CA VAL A 99 -13.58 -18.26 -9.01
C VAL A 99 -14.00 -17.70 -7.64
N ILE A 100 -15.11 -16.96 -7.57
CA ILE A 100 -15.63 -16.42 -6.30
C ILE A 100 -15.99 -17.53 -5.32
N THR A 101 -16.58 -18.64 -5.80
CA THR A 101 -16.97 -19.76 -4.95
C THR A 101 -15.75 -20.41 -4.30
N GLU A 102 -14.68 -20.61 -5.07
CA GLU A 102 -13.41 -21.15 -4.57
C GLU A 102 -12.78 -20.23 -3.53
N ILE A 103 -12.67 -18.93 -3.82
CA ILE A 103 -12.13 -17.94 -2.88
C ILE A 103 -12.97 -17.89 -1.60
N THR A 104 -14.30 -17.86 -1.72
CA THR A 104 -15.20 -17.82 -0.56
C THR A 104 -15.04 -19.07 0.32
N ALA A 105 -14.84 -20.24 -0.28
CA ALA A 105 -14.60 -21.48 0.46
C ALA A 105 -13.28 -21.42 1.26
N GLU A 106 -12.21 -20.89 0.66
CA GLU A 106 -10.93 -20.70 1.36
C GLU A 106 -11.03 -19.66 2.50
N VAL A 107 -11.76 -18.56 2.28
CA VAL A 107 -12.02 -17.53 3.30
C VAL A 107 -12.77 -18.12 4.50
N GLU A 108 -13.84 -18.89 4.28
CA GLU A 108 -14.57 -19.53 5.39
C GLU A 108 -13.74 -20.60 6.10
N LEU A 109 -12.88 -21.33 5.39
CA LEU A 109 -11.95 -22.27 5.99
C LEU A 109 -10.91 -21.58 6.89
N LEU A 110 -10.38 -20.42 6.46
CA LEU A 110 -9.50 -19.60 7.29
C LEU A 110 -10.22 -19.08 8.54
N ARG A 111 -11.48 -18.64 8.40
CA ARG A 111 -12.31 -18.18 9.51
C ARG A 111 -12.52 -19.29 10.54
N GLN A 112 -12.87 -20.50 10.09
CA GLN A 112 -13.06 -21.65 10.98
C GLN A 112 -11.77 -21.97 11.75
N ARG A 113 -10.62 -22.04 11.06
CA ARG A 113 -9.32 -22.27 11.71
C ARG A 113 -8.98 -21.18 12.73
N TYR A 114 -9.36 -19.94 12.43
CA TYR A 114 -9.18 -18.82 13.36
C TYR A 114 -9.97 -19.04 14.66
N GLU A 115 -11.26 -19.38 14.54
CA GLU A 115 -12.16 -19.61 15.68
C GLU A 115 -11.77 -20.83 16.53
N GLU A 116 -11.40 -21.94 15.88
CA GLU A 116 -10.95 -23.16 16.55
C GLU A 116 -9.71 -22.91 17.42
N ARG A 117 -8.68 -22.26 16.84
CA ARG A 117 -7.45 -21.96 17.58
C ARG A 117 -7.70 -20.97 18.72
N ASN A 118 -8.53 -19.95 18.52
CA ASN A 118 -8.86 -19.00 19.60
C ASN A 118 -9.60 -19.70 20.76
N THR A 119 -10.49 -20.62 20.45
CA THR A 119 -11.19 -21.43 21.46
C THR A 119 -10.19 -22.27 22.26
N MET A 120 -9.23 -22.92 21.60
CA MET A 120 -8.16 -23.67 22.27
C MET A 120 -7.29 -22.79 23.17
N ILE A 121 -6.91 -21.60 22.70
CA ILE A 121 -6.11 -20.64 23.49
C ILE A 121 -6.87 -20.20 24.74
N ASN A 122 -8.15 -19.81 24.59
CA ASN A 122 -8.99 -19.40 25.72
C ASN A 122 -9.11 -20.51 26.76
N HIS A 123 -9.36 -21.74 26.33
CA HIS A 123 -9.41 -22.89 27.24
C HIS A 123 -8.09 -23.07 28.00
N ARG A 124 -6.94 -22.97 27.32
CA ARG A 124 -5.62 -23.08 27.98
C ARG A 124 -5.36 -21.93 28.95
N ILE A 125 -5.81 -20.72 28.64
CA ILE A 125 -5.73 -19.57 29.55
C ILE A 125 -6.56 -19.81 30.83
N GLU A 126 -7.75 -20.42 30.70
CA GLU A 126 -8.58 -20.81 31.85
C GLU A 126 -7.88 -21.88 32.70
N GLU A 127 -7.37 -22.96 32.09
CA GLU A 127 -6.57 -23.99 32.78
C GLU A 127 -5.38 -23.40 33.54
N LEU A 128 -4.59 -22.54 32.88
CA LEU A 128 -3.45 -21.88 33.51
C LEU A 128 -3.86 -20.98 34.67
N THR A 129 -5.06 -20.39 34.61
CA THR A 129 -5.60 -19.59 35.72
C THR A 129 -5.86 -20.46 36.94
N ASP A 130 -6.46 -21.63 36.73
CA ASP A 130 -6.70 -22.62 37.79
C ASP A 130 -5.39 -23.16 38.36
N GLU A 131 -4.42 -23.52 37.51
CA GLU A 131 -3.08 -23.98 37.92
C GLU A 131 -2.35 -22.91 38.76
N ILE A 132 -2.40 -21.63 38.35
CA ILE A 132 -1.81 -20.51 39.10
C ILE A 132 -2.48 -20.36 40.47
N ASP A 133 -3.80 -20.49 40.55
CA ASP A 133 -4.53 -20.37 41.81
C ASP A 133 -4.29 -21.58 42.72
N GLU A 134 -4.09 -22.77 42.16
CA GLU A 134 -3.65 -23.95 42.92
C GLU A 134 -2.27 -23.72 43.56
N VAL A 135 -1.31 -23.16 42.82
CA VAL A 135 0.01 -22.78 43.35
C VAL A 135 -0.14 -21.75 44.48
N LYS A 136 -0.96 -20.70 44.31
CA LYS A 136 -1.24 -19.71 45.37
C LYS A 136 -1.85 -20.35 46.62
N ASN A 137 -2.77 -21.29 46.44
CA ASN A 137 -3.42 -22.01 47.52
C ASN A 137 -2.43 -22.92 48.26
N ARG A 138 -1.57 -23.65 47.54
CA ARG A 138 -0.46 -24.44 48.13
C ARG A 138 0.46 -23.57 48.99
N ILE A 139 0.88 -22.41 48.49
CA ILE A 139 1.71 -21.45 49.24
C ILE A 139 1.00 -20.95 50.50
N SER A 140 -0.29 -20.62 50.38
CA SER A 140 -1.06 -20.01 51.47
C SER A 140 -1.40 -21.01 52.58
N ASN A 141 -1.67 -22.27 52.21
CA ASN A 141 -2.00 -23.35 53.13
C ASN A 141 -0.76 -23.95 53.81
N ASP A 142 0.43 -23.81 53.23
CA ASP A 142 1.67 -24.20 53.87
C ASP A 142 2.08 -23.17 54.95
N THR A 143 1.81 -23.54 56.21
CA THR A 143 2.15 -22.72 57.39
C THR A 143 3.62 -22.87 57.81
N ASN A 144 4.40 -23.74 57.15
CA ASN A 144 5.81 -23.93 57.45
C ASN A 144 6.63 -22.69 57.05
N ILE A 145 7.38 -22.14 58.00
CA ILE A 145 8.28 -21.00 57.75
C ILE A 145 9.45 -21.38 56.81
N LEU A 146 9.79 -22.67 56.73
CA LEU A 146 10.84 -23.22 55.87
C LEU A 146 10.31 -23.71 54.51
N LYS A 147 9.08 -23.36 54.12
CA LYS A 147 8.51 -23.76 52.83
C LYS A 147 9.38 -23.28 51.66
N PRO A 148 9.45 -24.05 50.55
CA PRO A 148 10.33 -23.74 49.43
C PRO A 148 9.78 -22.60 48.56
N LEU A 149 9.74 -21.37 49.12
CA LEU A 149 9.16 -20.18 48.49
C LEU A 149 9.69 -19.95 47.08
N LYS A 150 11.00 -20.10 46.87
CA LYS A 150 11.62 -19.94 45.56
C LYS A 150 11.03 -20.90 44.52
N GLN A 151 10.84 -22.17 44.87
CA GLN A 151 10.26 -23.16 43.95
C GLN A 151 8.82 -22.77 43.55
N PHE A 152 8.03 -22.30 44.51
CA PHE A 152 6.68 -21.83 44.24
C PHE A 152 6.65 -20.54 43.39
N GLU A 153 7.59 -19.62 43.62
CA GLU A 153 7.75 -18.41 42.81
C GLU A 153 8.16 -18.76 41.37
N ASP A 154 9.11 -19.67 41.21
CA ASP A 154 9.57 -20.17 39.90
C ASP A 154 8.43 -20.87 39.15
N GLU A 155 7.70 -21.78 39.80
CA GLU A 155 6.52 -22.48 39.25
C GLU A 155 5.45 -21.48 38.79
N LYS A 156 5.08 -20.54 39.66
CA LYS A 156 4.12 -19.48 39.33
C LYS A 156 4.60 -18.58 38.19
N SER A 157 5.89 -18.24 38.16
CA SER A 157 6.46 -17.37 37.13
C SER A 157 6.41 -18.02 35.75
N VAL A 158 6.67 -19.32 35.66
CA VAL A 158 6.56 -20.09 34.40
C VAL A 158 5.12 -20.07 33.89
N LEU A 159 4.15 -20.40 34.74
CA LEU A 159 2.73 -20.40 34.38
C LEU A 159 2.22 -19.02 33.96
N LEU A 160 2.61 -17.97 34.70
CA LEU A 160 2.26 -16.59 34.35
C LEU A 160 2.85 -16.17 33.01
N ASN A 161 4.07 -16.60 32.69
CA ASN A 161 4.70 -16.30 31.42
C ASN A 161 3.98 -17.00 30.26
N GLU A 162 3.66 -18.29 30.40
CA GLU A 162 2.88 -19.04 29.40
C GLU A 162 1.52 -18.38 29.15
N LYS A 163 0.79 -18.06 30.23
CA LYS A 163 -0.51 -17.37 30.14
C LYS A 163 -0.39 -16.05 29.41
N ARG A 164 0.61 -15.23 29.76
CA ARG A 164 0.87 -13.93 29.11
C ARG A 164 1.14 -14.09 27.61
N LEU A 165 1.93 -15.08 27.20
CA LEU A 165 2.24 -15.32 25.79
C LEU A 165 0.99 -15.73 25.00
N LEU A 166 0.12 -16.55 25.59
CA LEU A 166 -1.17 -16.94 25.00
C LEU A 166 -2.14 -15.75 24.89
N GLU A 167 -2.20 -14.89 25.91
CA GLU A 167 -2.99 -13.66 25.87
C GLU A 167 -2.51 -12.70 24.77
N LEU A 168 -1.19 -12.59 24.56
CA LEU A 168 -0.61 -11.81 23.46
C LEU A 168 -0.93 -12.42 22.09
N GLU A 169 -0.80 -13.75 21.94
CA GLU A 169 -1.20 -14.46 20.71
C GLU A 169 -2.68 -14.17 20.40
N LEU A 170 -3.56 -14.26 21.40
CA LEU A 170 -4.99 -13.98 21.22
C LEU A 170 -5.26 -12.54 20.78
N GLN A 171 -4.63 -11.54 21.42
CA GLN A 171 -4.79 -10.13 21.04
C GLN A 171 -4.29 -9.86 19.62
N GLN A 172 -3.15 -10.44 19.24
CA GLN A 172 -2.61 -10.31 17.89
C GLN A 172 -3.55 -10.92 16.86
N ARG A 173 -4.07 -12.12 17.12
CA ARG A 173 -5.02 -12.81 16.24
C ARG A 173 -6.32 -12.02 16.07
N GLN A 174 -6.86 -11.47 17.15
CA GLN A 174 -8.04 -10.61 17.11
C GLN A 174 -7.80 -9.38 16.23
N HIS A 175 -6.62 -8.77 16.33
CA HIS A 175 -6.27 -7.63 15.49
C HIS A 175 -6.16 -8.03 14.01
N VAL A 176 -5.47 -9.13 13.69
CA VAL A 176 -5.39 -9.66 12.31
C VAL A 176 -6.79 -9.94 11.76
N TYR A 177 -7.71 -10.43 12.58
CA TYR A 177 -9.08 -10.73 12.16
C TYR A 177 -9.85 -9.47 11.72
N VAL A 178 -9.57 -8.30 12.31
CA VAL A 178 -10.17 -7.03 11.85
C VAL A 178 -9.74 -6.71 10.41
N TYR A 179 -8.46 -6.90 10.07
CA TYR A 179 -7.97 -6.74 8.70
C TYR A 179 -8.56 -7.78 7.75
N PHE A 180 -8.64 -9.03 8.20
CA PHE A 180 -9.26 -10.11 7.43
C PHE A 180 -10.72 -9.76 7.08
N GLN A 181 -11.49 -9.27 8.06
CA GLN A 181 -12.85 -8.82 7.81
C GLN A 181 -12.90 -7.65 6.82
N ALA A 182 -12.00 -6.67 6.94
CA ALA A 182 -11.94 -5.54 6.02
C ALA A 182 -11.59 -5.96 4.58
N SER A 183 -10.61 -6.85 4.39
CA SER A 183 -10.18 -7.36 3.07
C SER A 183 -11.28 -8.13 2.33
N PHE A 184 -12.12 -8.88 3.05
CA PHE A 184 -13.15 -9.72 2.43
C PHE A 184 -14.58 -9.19 2.61
N ASN A 185 -14.77 -7.98 3.14
CA ASN A 185 -16.11 -7.45 3.42
C ASN A 185 -16.97 -7.36 2.15
N ASP A 186 -16.39 -6.82 1.07
CA ASP A 186 -17.08 -6.64 -0.21
C ASP A 186 -17.36 -7.99 -0.89
N LEU A 187 -16.43 -8.95 -0.75
CA LEU A 187 -16.61 -10.32 -1.23
C LEU A 187 -17.75 -11.05 -0.50
N LEU A 188 -17.88 -10.83 0.80
CA LEU A 188 -18.85 -11.52 1.67
C LEU A 188 -20.23 -10.85 1.68
N ASP A 189 -20.35 -9.61 1.20
CA ASP A 189 -21.64 -8.93 1.01
C ASP A 189 -22.32 -9.42 -0.28
N PRO A 190 -23.47 -10.12 -0.22
CA PRO A 190 -24.11 -10.68 -1.42
C PRO A 190 -24.55 -9.61 -2.44
N GLY A 191 -24.84 -8.39 -1.99
CA GLY A 191 -25.26 -7.29 -2.84
C GLY A 191 -24.09 -6.66 -3.60
N ILE A 192 -22.97 -6.46 -2.92
CA ILE A 192 -21.72 -5.94 -3.51
C ILE A 192 -21.11 -6.99 -4.44
N GLN A 193 -20.94 -8.23 -3.95
CA GLN A 193 -20.40 -9.35 -4.70
C GLN A 193 -21.15 -9.55 -6.03
N LYS A 194 -22.49 -9.57 -6.00
CA LYS A 194 -23.30 -9.71 -7.23
C LYS A 194 -23.03 -8.57 -8.21
N ARG A 195 -23.00 -7.33 -7.72
CA ARG A 195 -22.78 -6.14 -8.55
C ARG A 195 -21.39 -6.16 -9.18
N GLU A 196 -20.35 -6.41 -8.40
CA GLU A 196 -18.97 -6.46 -8.90
C GLU A 196 -18.77 -7.58 -9.91
N LEU A 197 -19.29 -8.78 -9.60
CA LEU A 197 -19.26 -9.91 -10.53
C LEU A 197 -19.89 -9.56 -11.87
N TYR A 198 -21.04 -8.89 -11.87
CA TYR A 198 -21.74 -8.51 -13.09
C TYR A 198 -20.90 -7.51 -13.90
N GLN A 199 -20.40 -6.46 -13.24
CA GLN A 199 -19.60 -5.42 -13.90
C GLN A 199 -18.28 -5.97 -14.44
N ASN A 200 -17.59 -6.81 -13.66
CA ASN A 200 -16.31 -7.41 -14.04
C ASN A 200 -16.47 -8.45 -15.14
N SER A 201 -17.58 -9.20 -15.18
CA SER A 201 -17.89 -10.11 -16.30
C SER A 201 -18.08 -9.37 -17.62
N VAL A 202 -18.81 -8.25 -17.61
CA VAL A 202 -18.98 -7.39 -18.80
C VAL A 202 -17.65 -6.73 -19.22
N ARG A 203 -16.76 -6.45 -18.27
CA ARG A 203 -15.42 -5.89 -18.58
C ARG A 203 -14.48 -6.94 -19.19
N ALA A 204 -14.40 -8.12 -18.58
CA ALA A 204 -13.54 -9.22 -19.00
C ALA A 204 -13.92 -9.79 -20.37
N SER A 205 -15.20 -9.65 -20.77
CA SER A 205 -15.68 -10.09 -22.07
C SER A 205 -15.24 -9.20 -23.25
N ARG A 206 -14.45 -8.11 -23.04
CA ARG A 206 -14.09 -7.13 -24.09
C ARG A 206 -12.60 -7.16 -24.51
N LYS A 207 -12.32 -7.03 -25.81
CA LYS A 207 -10.99 -7.16 -26.47
C LYS A 207 -9.88 -6.22 -25.93
N ASN A 208 -10.24 -5.03 -25.42
CA ASN A 208 -9.28 -3.97 -25.03
C ASN A 208 -9.03 -3.86 -23.52
N LYS A 209 -9.62 -4.73 -22.69
CA LYS A 209 -9.43 -4.76 -21.23
C LYS A 209 -8.91 -6.14 -20.82
N SER A 210 -7.70 -6.44 -21.30
CA SER A 210 -6.97 -7.72 -21.27
C SER A 210 -6.65 -8.26 -19.86
N SER A 211 -7.66 -8.66 -19.12
CA SER A 211 -7.51 -9.45 -17.91
C SER A 211 -8.54 -10.56 -17.96
N GLU A 212 -8.11 -11.82 -17.85
CA GLU A 212 -9.04 -12.92 -17.63
C GLU A 212 -9.87 -12.61 -16.36
N ILE A 213 -11.10 -13.12 -16.25
CA ILE A 213 -11.90 -12.81 -15.06
C ILE A 213 -11.22 -13.30 -13.77
N SER A 214 -10.42 -14.37 -13.87
CA SER A 214 -9.50 -14.85 -12.82
C SER A 214 -8.52 -13.76 -12.38
N ASP A 215 -7.90 -13.04 -13.31
CA ASP A 215 -6.94 -11.96 -13.02
C ASP A 215 -7.56 -10.82 -12.22
N ILE A 216 -8.84 -10.55 -12.46
CA ILE A 216 -9.58 -9.50 -11.73
C ILE A 216 -9.71 -9.88 -10.24
N TYR A 217 -9.84 -11.17 -9.92
CA TYR A 217 -10.01 -11.67 -8.55
C TYR A 217 -8.72 -12.15 -7.88
N ASN A 218 -7.58 -12.14 -8.59
CA ASN A 218 -6.28 -12.57 -8.06
C ASN A 218 -5.87 -11.82 -6.79
N TYR A 219 -6.31 -10.58 -6.59
CA TYR A 219 -6.00 -9.83 -5.36
C TYR A 219 -6.56 -10.50 -4.10
N TYR A 220 -7.74 -11.12 -4.17
CA TYR A 220 -8.28 -11.88 -3.03
C TYR A 220 -7.46 -13.12 -2.73
N LEU A 221 -6.93 -13.80 -3.75
CA LEU A 221 -6.06 -14.97 -3.56
C LEU A 221 -4.75 -14.58 -2.86
N ILE A 222 -4.18 -13.44 -3.24
CA ILE A 222 -3.00 -12.87 -2.55
C ILE A 222 -3.32 -12.62 -1.08
N ASP A 223 -4.45 -11.98 -0.79
CA ASP A 223 -4.89 -11.73 0.60
C ASP A 223 -5.13 -13.04 1.37
N VAL A 224 -5.76 -14.04 0.76
CA VAL A 224 -5.97 -15.38 1.35
C VAL A 224 -4.63 -16.00 1.76
N ASP A 225 -3.61 -15.97 0.90
CA ASP A 225 -2.29 -16.51 1.21
C ASP A 225 -1.59 -15.73 2.35
N VAL A 226 -1.74 -14.41 2.39
CA VAL A 226 -1.23 -13.58 3.49
C VAL A 226 -1.88 -13.97 4.82
N PHE A 227 -3.21 -14.03 4.88
CA PHE A 227 -3.95 -14.36 6.10
C PHE A 227 -3.75 -15.80 6.54
N LYS A 228 -3.60 -16.74 5.60
CA LYS A 228 -3.20 -18.11 5.89
C LYS A 228 -1.88 -18.15 6.66
N GLY A 229 -0.87 -17.43 6.18
CA GLY A 229 0.42 -17.32 6.86
C GLY A 229 0.34 -16.67 8.26
N LEU A 230 -0.58 -15.74 8.47
CA LEU A 230 -0.78 -15.05 9.76
C LEU A 230 -1.61 -15.86 10.76
N PHE A 231 -2.62 -16.60 10.31
CA PHE A 231 -3.46 -17.44 11.17
C PHE A 231 -2.84 -18.78 11.51
N GLU A 232 -2.03 -19.37 10.61
CA GLU A 232 -1.42 -20.68 10.86
C GLU A 232 -0.34 -20.61 11.95
N GLN A 233 0.49 -19.56 12.00
CA GLN A 233 1.57 -19.45 13.00
C GLN A 233 1.83 -17.98 13.39
N TYR A 234 1.47 -17.62 14.62
CA TYR A 234 1.56 -16.24 15.11
C TYR A 234 3.01 -15.72 15.15
N ASP A 235 3.98 -16.60 15.37
CA ASP A 235 5.41 -16.29 15.45
C ASP A 235 6.05 -16.09 14.07
N ASN A 236 5.33 -16.32 12.96
CA ASN A 236 5.84 -16.02 11.62
C ASN A 236 6.19 -14.53 11.45
N VAL A 237 5.45 -13.63 12.12
CA VAL A 237 5.71 -12.18 12.02
C VAL A 237 7.11 -11.82 12.52
N PHE A 238 7.65 -12.58 13.49
CA PHE A 238 9.01 -12.43 13.99
C PHE A 238 10.01 -12.59 12.84
N TYR A 239 10.00 -13.73 12.17
CA TYR A 239 10.97 -14.04 11.11
C TYR A 239 10.73 -13.18 9.86
N LYS A 240 9.46 -12.94 9.49
CA LYS A 240 9.10 -12.06 8.37
C LYS A 240 9.68 -10.66 8.57
N SER A 241 9.53 -10.08 9.77
CA SER A 241 10.06 -8.75 10.09
C SER A 241 11.58 -8.68 9.92
N LYS A 242 12.33 -9.72 10.35
CA LYS A 242 13.80 -9.75 10.20
C LYS A 242 14.28 -9.82 8.75
N LEU A 243 13.53 -10.53 7.91
CA LEU A 243 13.90 -10.77 6.50
C LEU A 243 13.29 -9.76 5.54
N TYR A 244 12.38 -8.90 6.02
CA TYR A 244 11.55 -8.03 5.18
C TYR A 244 12.38 -7.15 4.23
N TYR A 245 13.35 -6.42 4.78
CA TYR A 245 14.28 -5.59 4.02
C TYR A 245 15.00 -6.37 2.91
N LEU A 246 15.41 -7.60 3.22
CA LEU A 246 16.20 -8.43 2.32
C LEU A 246 15.36 -8.95 1.15
N TYR A 247 14.14 -9.43 1.43
CA TYR A 247 13.20 -9.85 0.40
C TYR A 247 12.87 -8.71 -0.57
N ASP A 248 12.64 -7.51 -0.04
CA ASP A 248 12.34 -6.37 -0.89
C ASP A 248 13.51 -6.00 -1.82
N LYS A 249 14.75 -6.01 -1.30
CA LYS A 249 15.94 -5.72 -2.10
C LYS A 249 16.04 -6.61 -3.35
N ILE A 250 15.70 -7.89 -3.22
CA ILE A 250 15.64 -8.83 -4.35
C ILE A 250 14.49 -8.49 -5.29
N GLN A 251 13.31 -8.17 -4.74
CA GLN A 251 12.14 -7.84 -5.54
C GLN A 251 12.36 -6.56 -6.37
N LYS A 252 13.01 -5.54 -5.79
CA LYS A 252 13.41 -4.33 -6.53
C LYS A 252 14.41 -4.63 -7.64
N LYS A 253 15.42 -5.47 -7.36
CA LYS A 253 16.37 -5.95 -8.38
C LYS A 253 15.64 -6.69 -9.50
N TYR A 254 14.65 -7.51 -9.17
CA TYR A 254 13.82 -8.22 -10.13
C TYR A 254 13.05 -7.29 -11.08
N TYR A 255 12.30 -6.33 -10.54
CA TYR A 255 11.56 -5.38 -11.38
C TYR A 255 12.50 -4.49 -12.21
N TYR A 256 13.65 -4.11 -11.65
CA TYR A 256 14.65 -3.34 -12.37
C TYR A 256 15.20 -4.13 -13.58
N GLU A 257 15.58 -5.40 -13.40
CA GLU A 257 16.11 -6.22 -14.49
C GLU A 257 15.04 -6.56 -15.55
N LEU A 258 13.80 -6.84 -15.14
CA LEU A 258 12.66 -7.00 -16.05
C LEU A 258 12.44 -5.77 -16.93
N SER A 259 12.59 -4.57 -16.36
CA SER A 259 12.41 -3.33 -17.12
C SER A 259 13.47 -3.13 -18.21
N ARG A 260 14.66 -3.76 -18.07
CA ARG A 260 15.77 -3.64 -19.02
C ARG A 260 15.82 -4.77 -20.05
N ASN A 261 15.40 -5.98 -19.68
CA ASN A 261 15.51 -7.18 -20.53
C ASN A 261 14.13 -7.83 -20.74
N LYS A 262 13.57 -7.65 -21.95
CA LYS A 262 12.25 -8.20 -22.33
C LYS A 262 12.25 -9.71 -22.61
N GLU A 263 13.41 -10.37 -22.65
CA GLU A 263 13.49 -11.84 -22.80
C GLU A 263 13.52 -12.50 -21.41
N GLN A 264 12.37 -13.06 -21.02
CA GLN A 264 11.94 -13.24 -19.63
C GLN A 264 12.49 -14.49 -18.90
N THR A 265 13.03 -15.51 -19.58
CA THR A 265 13.26 -16.83 -18.95
C THR A 265 14.50 -16.91 -18.04
N ASN A 266 15.65 -16.41 -18.48
CA ASN A 266 16.91 -16.55 -17.70
C ASN A 266 16.90 -15.69 -16.41
N ILE A 267 16.18 -14.56 -16.41
CA ILE A 267 16.09 -13.64 -15.27
C ILE A 267 15.18 -14.22 -14.19
N LEU A 268 14.04 -14.82 -14.59
CA LEU A 268 13.14 -15.52 -13.67
C LEU A 268 13.84 -16.68 -12.96
N GLU A 269 14.63 -17.48 -13.67
CA GLU A 269 15.38 -18.61 -13.08
C GLU A 269 16.47 -18.14 -12.12
N MET A 270 17.25 -17.11 -12.47
CA MET A 270 18.26 -16.53 -11.56
C MET A 270 17.64 -16.00 -10.27
N LEU A 271 16.48 -15.34 -10.37
CA LEU A 271 15.83 -14.70 -9.22
C LEU A 271 15.00 -15.67 -8.38
N GLN A 272 14.40 -16.69 -9.00
CA GLN A 272 13.90 -17.85 -8.26
C GLN A 272 15.06 -18.54 -7.53
N GLY A 273 16.25 -18.64 -8.13
CA GLY A 273 17.46 -19.10 -7.46
C GLY A 273 17.83 -18.27 -6.23
N GLU A 274 17.83 -16.95 -6.34
CA GLU A 274 18.11 -16.04 -5.21
C GLU A 274 17.03 -16.12 -4.11
N VAL A 275 15.74 -16.11 -4.47
CA VAL A 275 14.63 -16.26 -3.49
C VAL A 275 14.66 -17.63 -2.82
N ASN A 276 14.93 -18.70 -3.57
CA ASN A 276 15.04 -20.06 -3.02
C ASN A 276 16.28 -20.24 -2.14
N SER A 277 17.28 -19.35 -2.26
CA SER A 277 18.45 -19.36 -1.38
C SER A 277 18.15 -18.77 0.00
N PHE A 278 17.04 -18.03 0.17
CA PHE A 278 16.64 -17.54 1.48
C PHE A 278 16.22 -18.68 2.40
N PRO A 279 16.64 -18.64 3.67
CA PRO A 279 16.21 -19.63 4.64
C PRO A 279 14.69 -19.53 4.81
N LYS A 280 14.02 -20.68 4.73
CA LYS A 280 12.57 -20.73 4.89
C LYS A 280 12.21 -20.45 6.34
N ILE A 281 11.10 -19.74 6.58
CA ILE A 281 10.67 -19.35 7.94
C ILE A 281 10.57 -20.56 8.88
N HIS A 282 10.00 -21.68 8.42
CA HIS A 282 9.88 -22.90 9.22
C HIS A 282 11.24 -23.52 9.59
N GLU A 283 12.25 -23.37 8.72
CA GLU A 283 13.61 -23.83 8.99
C GLU A 283 14.27 -22.95 10.06
N LEU A 284 14.17 -21.62 9.91
CA LEU A 284 14.69 -20.68 10.91
C LEU A 284 14.05 -20.91 12.28
N ARG A 285 12.74 -21.14 12.32
CA ARG A 285 12.00 -21.45 13.55
C ARG A 285 12.51 -22.71 14.21
N ASN A 286 12.63 -23.80 13.44
CA ASN A 286 13.15 -25.06 13.95
C ASN A 286 14.58 -24.91 14.49
N LEU A 287 15.43 -24.16 13.78
CA LEU A 287 16.82 -23.91 14.22
C LEU A 287 16.88 -23.05 15.47
N ARG A 288 16.07 -21.99 15.60
CA ARG A 288 16.05 -21.15 16.79
C ARG A 288 15.74 -21.95 18.07
N SER A 289 14.88 -22.97 17.97
CA SER A 289 14.53 -23.84 19.10
C SER A 289 15.51 -25.01 19.33
N ASN A 290 16.12 -25.56 18.27
CA ASN A 290 16.86 -26.83 18.35
C ASN A 290 18.36 -26.73 18.05
N ASP A 291 18.82 -25.67 17.40
CA ASP A 291 20.22 -25.45 16.99
C ASP A 291 20.53 -23.94 16.85
N LEU A 292 20.68 -23.29 18.00
CA LEU A 292 20.87 -21.84 18.10
C LEU A 292 22.14 -21.36 17.39
N GLU A 293 23.22 -22.15 17.43
CA GLU A 293 24.48 -21.80 16.75
C GLU A 293 24.34 -21.79 15.24
N LYS A 294 23.63 -22.78 14.66
CA LYS A 294 23.34 -22.78 13.22
C LYS A 294 22.38 -21.66 12.85
N TYR A 295 21.37 -21.38 13.68
CA TYR A 295 20.47 -20.23 13.49
C TYR A 295 21.24 -18.92 13.43
N LYS A 296 22.06 -18.63 14.45
CA LYS A 296 22.91 -17.44 14.54
C LYS A 296 23.84 -17.31 13.33
N ARG A 297 24.50 -18.41 12.92
CA ARG A 297 25.39 -18.40 11.76
C ARG A 297 24.64 -17.99 10.48
N ILE A 298 23.47 -18.57 10.21
CA ILE A 298 22.66 -18.22 9.03
C ILE A 298 22.31 -16.73 9.02
N LEU A 299 21.90 -16.16 10.16
CA LEU A 299 21.58 -14.74 10.22
C LEU A 299 22.81 -13.85 10.00
N LYS A 300 23.97 -14.22 10.54
CA LYS A 300 25.22 -13.49 10.30
C LYS A 300 25.65 -13.58 8.83
N ASP A 301 25.54 -14.75 8.22
CA ASP A 301 25.81 -14.94 6.79
C ASP A 301 24.91 -14.02 5.94
N LEU A 302 23.63 -13.87 6.31
CA LEU A 302 22.73 -12.92 5.66
C LEU A 302 23.16 -11.45 5.87
N ILE A 303 23.52 -11.08 7.11
CA ILE A 303 24.01 -9.72 7.42
C ILE A 303 25.24 -9.38 6.58
N GLU A 304 26.18 -10.31 6.45
CA GLU A 304 27.39 -10.13 5.65
C GLU A 304 27.08 -10.11 4.15
N GLN A 305 26.33 -11.09 3.63
CA GLN A 305 26.00 -11.22 2.21
C GLN A 305 25.27 -9.98 1.66
N TYR A 306 24.37 -9.40 2.45
CA TYR A 306 23.56 -8.26 2.03
C TYR A 306 24.08 -6.91 2.52
N GLU A 307 25.25 -6.90 3.15
CA GLU A 307 25.91 -5.73 3.73
C GLU A 307 24.97 -4.92 4.66
N VAL A 308 24.21 -5.62 5.49
CA VAL A 308 23.13 -5.01 6.29
C VAL A 308 23.66 -3.89 7.20
N ILE A 309 24.86 -4.04 7.75
CA ILE A 309 25.48 -2.98 8.55
C ILE A 309 25.74 -1.71 7.74
N ASN A 310 26.28 -1.83 6.52
CA ASN A 310 26.52 -0.68 5.64
C ASN A 310 25.21 0.01 5.28
N VAL A 311 24.15 -0.77 5.02
CA VAL A 311 22.81 -0.25 4.74
C VAL A 311 22.27 0.56 5.91
N ILE A 312 22.39 0.04 7.14
CA ILE A 312 21.94 0.77 8.32
C ILE A 312 22.75 2.06 8.49
N GLU A 313 24.07 2.01 8.30
CA GLU A 313 24.93 3.20 8.36
C GLU A 313 24.52 4.24 7.32
N ASP A 314 24.39 3.84 6.04
CA ASP A 314 23.97 4.72 4.96
C ASP A 314 22.58 5.32 5.22
N GLY A 315 21.65 4.51 5.74
CA GLY A 315 20.30 4.96 6.10
C GLY A 315 20.30 5.94 7.27
N ILE A 316 21.17 5.77 8.26
CA ILE A 316 21.35 6.73 9.35
C ILE A 316 22.00 8.02 8.83
N GLU A 317 22.97 7.91 7.93
CA GLU A 317 23.72 9.07 7.44
C GLU A 317 22.93 9.93 6.48
N ASN A 318 22.13 9.30 5.62
CA ASN A 318 21.47 9.94 4.47
C ASN A 318 19.96 10.12 4.64
N ASN A 319 19.45 10.09 5.88
CA ASN A 319 18.03 10.30 6.16
C ASN A 319 17.80 11.45 7.14
N TYR A 320 17.10 12.49 6.68
CA TYR A 320 16.78 13.66 7.49
C TYR A 320 15.95 13.29 8.72
N CYS A 321 15.06 12.28 8.61
CA CYS A 321 14.24 11.81 9.72
C CYS A 321 15.06 11.42 10.96
N LEU A 322 16.31 10.97 10.77
CA LEU A 322 17.17 10.46 11.83
C LEU A 322 18.28 11.45 12.24
N ILE A 323 18.25 12.69 11.74
CA ILE A 323 19.36 13.65 11.90
C ILE A 323 19.72 13.91 13.37
N GLU A 324 18.72 14.06 14.25
CA GLU A 324 18.92 14.30 15.68
C GLU A 324 19.45 13.06 16.41
N ARG A 325 19.06 11.86 15.95
CA ARG A 325 19.43 10.58 16.58
C ARG A 325 20.71 9.97 16.00
N LYS A 326 21.19 10.45 14.86
CA LYS A 326 22.36 9.94 14.15
C LYS A 326 23.56 9.63 15.06
N PRO A 327 24.02 10.52 15.96
CA PRO A 327 25.17 10.23 16.82
C PRO A 327 24.95 9.01 17.74
N PHE A 328 23.74 8.84 18.25
CA PHE A 328 23.39 7.73 19.14
C PHE A 328 23.28 6.41 18.36
N LEU A 329 22.68 6.42 17.18
CA LEU A 329 22.55 5.22 16.34
C LEU A 329 23.91 4.71 15.85
N LEU A 330 24.77 5.62 15.36
CA LEU A 330 26.14 5.25 14.98
C LEU A 330 26.93 4.71 16.17
N LYS A 331 26.73 5.26 17.38
CA LYS A 331 27.35 4.74 18.59
C LYS A 331 26.85 3.34 18.96
N CYS A 332 25.56 3.05 18.75
CA CYS A 332 25.02 1.69 18.92
C CYS A 332 25.72 0.72 17.96
N LEU A 333 25.83 1.07 16.68
CA LEU A 333 26.52 0.22 15.71
C LEU A 333 28.00 0.00 16.05
N GLN A 334 28.66 0.98 16.65
CA GLN A 334 30.02 0.80 17.16
C GLN A 334 30.09 -0.30 18.23
N PHE A 335 29.18 -0.31 19.21
CA PHE A 335 29.15 -1.37 20.23
C PHE A 335 28.94 -2.76 19.62
N TYR A 336 28.07 -2.86 18.61
CA TYR A 336 27.87 -4.11 17.86
C TYR A 336 29.16 -4.57 17.16
N LYS A 337 29.84 -3.66 16.44
CA LYS A 337 31.10 -3.93 15.71
C LYS A 337 32.23 -4.33 16.65
N GLU A 338 32.29 -3.73 17.85
CA GLU A 338 33.26 -4.03 18.90
C GLU A 338 32.90 -5.31 19.69
N LYS A 339 31.76 -5.95 19.39
CA LYS A 339 31.22 -7.13 20.07
C LYS A 339 30.84 -6.90 21.53
N ASP A 340 30.59 -5.66 21.92
CA ASP A 340 30.00 -5.31 23.22
C ASP A 340 28.47 -5.47 23.14
N TYR A 341 28.04 -6.72 23.01
CA TYR A 341 26.64 -7.07 22.77
C TYR A 341 25.73 -6.71 23.94
N VAL A 342 26.25 -6.78 25.18
CA VAL A 342 25.47 -6.41 26.37
C VAL A 342 25.11 -4.92 26.32
N VAL A 343 26.09 -4.05 26.07
CA VAL A 343 25.82 -2.60 25.96
C VAL A 343 24.97 -2.30 24.73
N PHE A 344 25.27 -2.93 23.59
CA PHE A 344 24.48 -2.78 22.37
C PHE A 344 23.00 -3.11 22.60
N ASN A 345 22.69 -4.32 23.10
CA ASN A 345 21.33 -4.80 23.29
C ASN A 345 20.52 -3.87 24.20
N ASN A 346 21.12 -3.40 25.29
CA ASN A 346 20.46 -2.52 26.25
C ASN A 346 20.16 -1.13 25.66
N VAL A 347 21.05 -0.58 24.83
CA VAL A 347 20.88 0.78 24.28
C VAL A 347 20.01 0.76 23.02
N VAL A 348 20.21 -0.20 22.12
CA VAL A 348 19.56 -0.23 20.80
C VAL A 348 18.05 -0.42 20.91
N ALA A 349 17.56 -1.20 21.87
CA ALA A 349 16.13 -1.42 22.05
C ALA A 349 15.37 -0.09 22.32
N SER A 350 15.94 0.79 23.14
CA SER A 350 15.39 2.14 23.36
C SER A 350 15.57 3.04 22.15
N GLN A 351 16.66 2.89 21.39
CA GLN A 351 16.85 3.68 20.17
C GLN A 351 15.89 3.29 19.04
N ILE A 352 15.53 2.01 18.92
CA ILE A 352 14.49 1.53 18.00
C ILE A 352 13.15 2.22 18.26
N GLU A 353 12.72 2.29 19.53
CA GLU A 353 11.52 3.08 19.89
C GLU A 353 11.68 4.56 19.53
N GLY A 354 12.87 5.12 19.77
CA GLY A 354 13.22 6.47 19.35
C GLY A 354 13.08 6.69 17.84
N MET A 355 13.54 5.74 17.02
CA MET A 355 13.42 5.79 15.56
C MET A 355 11.95 5.80 15.11
N PHE A 356 11.08 5.02 15.76
CA PHE A 356 9.64 5.07 15.49
C PHE A 356 9.02 6.42 15.87
N ASN A 357 9.46 7.05 16.96
CA ASN A 357 9.02 8.39 17.33
C ASN A 357 9.43 9.43 16.29
N ASP A 358 10.69 9.36 15.82
CA ASP A 358 11.19 10.25 14.78
C ASP A 358 10.42 10.05 13.47
N PHE A 359 10.22 8.79 13.07
CA PHE A 359 9.43 8.41 11.90
C PHE A 359 8.01 8.95 11.97
N MET A 360 7.32 8.76 13.11
CA MET A 360 5.96 9.24 13.33
C MET A 360 5.87 10.76 13.28
N ARG A 361 6.83 11.46 13.88
CA ARG A 361 6.92 12.93 13.77
C ARG A 361 7.12 13.36 12.32
N ASP A 362 8.01 12.73 11.58
CA ASP A 362 8.31 13.11 10.20
C ASP A 362 7.14 12.81 9.26
N ILE A 363 6.60 11.58 9.27
CA ILE A 363 5.52 11.14 8.36
C ILE A 363 4.18 11.87 8.58
N THR A 364 4.02 12.51 9.74
CA THR A 364 2.83 13.31 10.08
C THR A 364 3.07 14.80 9.99
N THR A 365 4.21 15.25 9.45
CA THR A 365 4.53 16.67 9.32
C THR A 365 3.43 17.43 8.61
N TYR A 366 2.93 16.94 7.47
CA TYR A 366 1.80 17.56 6.79
C TYR A 366 0.54 17.67 7.68
N LEU A 367 0.17 16.61 8.41
CA LEU A 367 -0.99 16.60 9.31
C LEU A 367 -0.81 17.62 10.45
N ARG A 368 0.40 17.73 11.00
CA ARG A 368 0.73 18.67 12.07
C ARG A 368 0.69 20.11 11.57
N ILE A 369 1.16 20.40 10.36
CA ILE A 369 1.15 21.74 9.80
C ILE A 369 -0.27 22.17 9.42
N ASP A 370 -1.03 21.29 8.75
CA ASP A 370 -2.35 21.65 8.24
C ASP A 370 -3.40 21.73 9.36
N SER A 371 -3.31 20.84 10.37
CA SER A 371 -4.32 20.73 11.43
C SER A 371 -3.83 21.08 12.85
N PHE A 372 -2.58 21.51 13.01
CA PHE A 372 -1.97 21.86 14.31
C PHE A 372 -2.18 20.80 15.41
N ARG A 373 -2.14 19.52 15.05
CA ARG A 373 -2.28 18.42 16.01
C ARG A 373 -0.97 18.21 16.77
N GLU A 374 -1.03 18.25 18.10
CA GLU A 374 0.05 17.76 18.95
C GLU A 374 0.09 16.23 18.90
N LEU A 375 1.26 15.68 18.56
CA LEU A 375 1.51 14.25 18.48
C LEU A 375 2.75 13.95 19.32
N ASP A 376 2.54 13.72 20.61
CA ASP A 376 3.59 13.26 21.52
C ASP A 376 3.08 12.06 22.31
N PHE A 377 3.57 10.88 21.93
CA PHE A 377 3.18 9.62 22.54
C PHE A 377 4.35 9.09 23.38
N PRO A 378 4.17 8.90 24.70
CA PRO A 378 5.26 8.50 25.58
C PRO A 378 5.64 7.01 25.47
N ILE A 379 4.93 6.23 24.64
CA ILE A 379 5.06 4.76 24.58
C ILE A 379 4.95 4.30 23.14
N LEU A 380 5.89 3.47 22.68
CA LEU A 380 5.93 2.88 21.34
C LEU A 380 4.58 2.31 20.86
N ARG A 381 3.84 1.62 21.73
CA ARG A 381 2.55 1.00 21.37
C ARG A 381 1.54 2.03 20.81
N LYS A 382 1.45 3.22 21.43
CA LYS A 382 0.58 4.31 20.98
C LYS A 382 1.06 4.95 19.67
N VAL A 383 2.38 5.00 19.48
CA VAL A 383 2.99 5.48 18.23
C VAL A 383 2.58 4.57 17.07
N LEU A 384 2.70 3.25 17.27
CA LEU A 384 2.33 2.26 16.27
C LEU A 384 0.82 2.26 16.00
N GLU A 385 -0.03 2.29 17.03
CA GLU A 385 -1.49 2.45 16.91
C GLU A 385 -1.84 3.65 16.04
N PHE A 386 -1.25 4.81 16.34
CA PHE A 386 -1.53 6.03 15.59
C PHE A 386 -1.08 5.94 14.12
N LEU A 387 0.13 5.41 13.87
CA LEU A 387 0.65 5.20 12.50
C LEU A 387 -0.26 4.30 11.68
N ASN A 388 -0.79 3.27 12.33
CA ASN A 388 -1.73 2.35 11.74
C ASN A 388 -3.09 3.01 11.44
N ASP A 389 -3.63 3.78 12.38
CA ASP A 389 -4.90 4.49 12.23
C ASP A 389 -4.88 5.54 11.10
N VAL A 390 -3.75 6.23 10.90
CA VAL A 390 -3.60 7.18 9.79
C VAL A 390 -3.32 6.50 8.44
N GLY A 391 -3.25 5.16 8.41
CA GLY A 391 -2.99 4.37 7.20
C GLY A 391 -1.60 4.61 6.60
N LYS A 392 -0.64 5.09 7.40
CA LYS A 392 0.67 5.51 6.89
C LYS A 392 1.75 4.44 7.15
N GLY A 393 2.02 3.63 6.12
CA GLY A 393 3.37 3.21 5.75
C GLY A 393 4.05 2.10 6.58
N ILE A 394 3.33 1.26 7.31
CA ILE A 394 3.91 0.07 7.94
C ILE A 394 3.17 -1.18 7.45
N HIS A 395 3.90 -2.15 6.91
CA HIS A 395 3.34 -3.45 6.55
C HIS A 395 2.78 -4.15 7.77
N LEU A 396 1.63 -4.81 7.61
CA LEU A 396 0.91 -5.45 8.71
C LEU A 396 1.82 -6.37 9.53
N GLU A 397 2.66 -7.20 8.90
CA GLU A 397 3.54 -8.11 9.65
C GLU A 397 4.61 -7.38 10.47
N ILE A 398 5.15 -6.26 9.96
CA ILE A 398 6.13 -5.46 10.68
C ILE A 398 5.46 -4.76 11.86
N TYR A 399 4.26 -4.20 11.64
CA TYR A 399 3.44 -3.61 12.70
C TYR A 399 3.19 -4.63 13.81
N LEU A 400 2.68 -5.82 13.47
CA LEU A 400 2.36 -6.88 14.43
C LEU A 400 3.60 -7.32 15.22
N TYR A 401 4.75 -7.45 14.54
CA TYR A 401 6.01 -7.78 15.19
C TYR A 401 6.41 -6.72 16.24
N PHE A 402 6.48 -5.45 15.84
CA PHE A 402 6.92 -4.42 16.77
C PHE A 402 5.92 -4.20 17.91
N PHE A 403 4.62 -4.29 17.61
CA PHE A 403 3.56 -4.04 18.58
C PHE A 403 3.42 -5.14 19.64
N TYR A 404 3.43 -6.42 19.23
CA TYR A 404 3.17 -7.55 20.14
C TYR A 404 4.43 -8.26 20.61
N TYR A 405 5.45 -8.38 19.76
CA TYR A 405 6.67 -9.10 20.11
C TYR A 405 7.73 -8.17 20.69
N PHE A 406 8.17 -7.17 19.92
CA PHE A 406 9.30 -6.32 20.31
C PHE A 406 9.00 -5.54 21.60
N VAL A 407 7.83 -4.90 21.71
CA VAL A 407 7.44 -4.15 22.92
C VAL A 407 7.46 -5.04 24.16
N ASP A 408 6.82 -6.20 24.12
CA ASP A 408 6.56 -7.02 25.31
C ASP A 408 7.66 -8.03 25.66
N GLN A 409 8.46 -8.46 24.68
CA GLN A 409 9.51 -9.46 24.86
C GLN A 409 10.93 -8.88 24.84
N VAL A 410 11.13 -7.69 24.25
CA VAL A 410 12.47 -7.10 24.09
C VAL A 410 12.56 -5.76 24.82
N ARG A 411 11.83 -4.75 24.35
CA ARG A 411 11.94 -3.37 24.85
C ARG A 411 11.56 -3.24 26.31
N ASN A 412 10.38 -3.72 26.72
CA ASN A 412 9.91 -3.56 28.10
C ASN A 412 10.80 -4.27 29.12
N PRO A 413 11.19 -5.55 28.92
CA PRO A 413 12.12 -6.21 29.84
C PRO A 413 13.46 -5.46 29.96
N ILE A 414 14.05 -5.02 28.84
CA ILE A 414 15.29 -4.20 28.86
C ILE A 414 15.10 -2.92 29.66
N ALA A 415 14.04 -2.15 29.36
CA ALA A 415 13.77 -0.86 30.01
C ALA A 415 13.50 -1.01 31.52
N HIS A 416 12.99 -2.16 31.96
CA HIS A 416 12.76 -2.46 33.37
C HIS A 416 13.94 -3.14 34.07
N GLY A 417 15.07 -3.32 33.38
CA GLY A 417 16.28 -3.97 33.93
C GLY A 417 16.17 -5.48 34.07
N ASP A 418 15.14 -6.10 33.46
CA ASP A 418 14.89 -7.54 33.46
C ASP A 418 15.46 -8.18 32.19
N TYR A 419 16.72 -7.84 31.89
CA TYR A 419 17.42 -8.28 30.67
C TYR A 419 17.47 -9.81 30.54
N ALA A 420 17.53 -10.52 31.66
CA ALA A 420 17.50 -11.98 31.71
C ALA A 420 16.27 -12.55 30.97
N LYS A 421 15.10 -11.90 31.02
CA LYS A 421 13.91 -12.35 30.28
C LYS A 421 14.07 -12.32 28.76
N CYS A 422 14.94 -11.47 28.22
CA CYS A 422 15.21 -11.42 26.78
C CYS A 422 16.16 -12.55 26.33
N ILE A 423 17.12 -12.91 27.18
CA ILE A 423 18.18 -13.88 26.88
C ILE A 423 17.94 -15.27 27.50
N ASN A 424 16.80 -15.51 28.15
CA ASN A 424 16.54 -16.79 28.83
C ASN A 424 16.65 -18.01 27.89
N GLU A 425 16.44 -17.82 26.59
CA GLU A 425 16.49 -18.88 25.56
C GLU A 425 17.61 -18.67 24.52
N ILE A 426 18.30 -17.52 24.54
CA ILE A 426 19.29 -17.14 23.53
C ILE A 426 20.49 -16.40 24.16
N ASP A 427 21.65 -16.43 23.53
CA ASP A 427 22.82 -15.67 23.99
C ASP A 427 22.79 -14.19 23.55
N ASP A 428 23.65 -13.37 24.16
CA ASP A 428 23.77 -11.93 23.90
C ASP A 428 24.06 -11.61 22.42
N GLU A 429 24.91 -12.41 21.76
CA GLU A 429 25.28 -12.23 20.36
C GLU A 429 24.09 -12.55 19.44
N THR A 430 23.34 -13.61 19.74
CA THR A 430 22.11 -13.93 18.99
C THR A 430 21.11 -12.79 19.08
N LEU A 431 20.82 -12.27 20.28
CA LEU A 431 19.91 -11.13 20.44
C LEU A 431 20.43 -9.90 19.67
N ALA A 432 21.74 -9.64 19.71
CA ALA A 432 22.33 -8.53 18.98
C ALA A 432 22.15 -8.65 17.46
N VAL A 433 22.32 -9.85 16.92
CA VAL A 433 22.08 -10.16 15.51
C VAL A 433 20.60 -9.94 15.15
N GLU A 434 19.68 -10.40 15.99
CA GLU A 434 18.24 -10.17 15.80
C GLU A 434 17.89 -8.67 15.81
N LEU A 435 18.51 -7.87 16.69
CA LEU A 435 18.28 -6.43 16.81
C LEU A 435 18.89 -5.61 15.67
N ILE A 436 20.00 -6.06 15.08
CA ILE A 436 20.54 -5.45 13.85
C ILE A 436 19.54 -5.59 12.70
N LEU A 437 18.90 -6.76 12.56
CA LEU A 437 17.88 -6.96 11.54
C LEU A 437 16.63 -6.11 11.83
N ASP A 438 16.27 -5.87 13.10
CA ASP A 438 15.20 -4.92 13.44
C ASP A 438 15.54 -3.48 13.04
N MET A 439 16.77 -3.04 13.31
CA MET A 439 17.24 -1.73 12.87
C MET A 439 17.15 -1.61 11.34
N ALA A 440 17.56 -2.64 10.60
CA ALA A 440 17.46 -2.66 9.14
C ALA A 440 16.01 -2.50 8.66
N SER A 441 15.06 -3.19 9.28
CA SER A 441 13.64 -3.10 8.93
C SER A 441 13.04 -1.73 9.21
N ILE A 442 13.48 -1.03 10.28
CA ILE A 442 13.00 0.32 10.57
C ILE A 442 13.65 1.35 9.65
N ILE A 443 14.97 1.25 9.41
CA ILE A 443 15.65 2.10 8.41
C ILE A 443 14.92 1.99 7.08
N TYR A 444 14.61 0.76 6.68
CA TYR A 444 13.84 0.49 5.49
C TYR A 444 12.47 1.19 5.48
N ILE A 445 11.68 1.09 6.57
CA ILE A 445 10.41 1.80 6.68
C ILE A 445 10.61 3.31 6.52
N ILE A 446 11.61 3.88 7.20
CA ILE A 446 11.88 5.32 7.16
C ILE A 446 12.24 5.76 5.74
N GLU A 447 13.11 5.04 5.04
CA GLU A 447 13.54 5.38 3.68
C GLU A 447 12.41 5.33 2.65
N ASN A 448 11.43 4.44 2.83
CA ASN A 448 10.35 4.28 1.85
C ASN A 448 9.12 5.12 2.19
N PHE A 449 8.87 5.41 3.47
CA PHE A 449 7.58 5.99 3.89
C PHE A 449 7.69 7.35 4.61
N SER A 450 8.86 7.76 5.11
CA SER A 450 8.99 9.05 5.79
C SER A 450 8.67 10.22 4.84
N GLU A 451 8.16 11.33 5.39
CA GLU A 451 7.80 12.48 4.57
C GLU A 451 9.04 13.11 3.90
N SER A 452 10.15 13.16 4.63
CA SER A 452 11.45 13.59 4.12
C SER A 452 11.93 12.74 2.94
N SER A 453 11.77 11.42 3.02
CA SER A 453 12.16 10.53 1.93
C SER A 453 11.20 10.61 0.74
N ARG A 454 9.90 10.82 0.99
CA ARG A 454 8.90 11.10 -0.07
C ARG A 454 9.25 12.38 -0.84
N ILE A 455 9.65 13.45 -0.15
CA ILE A 455 10.13 14.70 -0.78
C ILE A 455 11.36 14.42 -1.66
N LYS A 456 12.35 13.71 -1.13
CA LYS A 456 13.55 13.32 -1.88
C LYS A 456 13.20 12.55 -3.15
N ASN A 457 12.37 11.51 -3.03
CA ASN A 457 11.99 10.65 -4.14
C ASN A 457 11.13 11.39 -5.17
N PHE A 458 10.23 12.27 -4.72
CA PHE A 458 9.40 13.10 -5.58
C PHE A 458 10.25 14.00 -6.47
N PHE A 459 11.08 14.87 -5.88
CA PHE A 459 11.86 15.83 -6.67
C PHE A 459 12.95 15.15 -7.48
N SER A 460 13.71 14.22 -6.90
CA SER A 460 14.76 13.52 -7.66
C SER A 460 14.17 12.66 -8.79
N GLY A 461 13.03 12.01 -8.58
CA GLY A 461 12.32 11.24 -9.60
C GLY A 461 11.75 12.13 -10.70
N PHE A 462 11.07 13.22 -10.32
CA PHE A 462 10.55 14.22 -11.25
C PHE A 462 11.67 14.73 -12.17
N PHE A 463 12.76 15.22 -11.59
CA PHE A 463 13.83 15.81 -12.36
C PHE A 463 14.67 14.81 -13.15
N LYS A 464 14.87 13.56 -12.69
CA LYS A 464 15.53 12.52 -13.50
C LYS A 464 14.81 12.29 -14.82
N VAL A 465 13.48 12.21 -14.84
CA VAL A 465 12.72 12.01 -16.09
C VAL A 465 12.93 13.16 -17.09
N PHE A 466 13.14 14.38 -16.60
CA PHE A 466 13.28 15.58 -17.42
C PHE A 466 14.72 15.94 -17.81
N PHE A 467 15.71 15.70 -16.94
CA PHE A 467 17.11 16.01 -17.25
C PHE A 467 17.72 15.05 -18.28
N TYR A 468 17.21 13.83 -18.44
CA TYR A 468 17.67 12.93 -19.51
C TYR A 468 17.09 13.26 -20.90
N LYS A 469 16.19 14.24 -20.99
CA LYS A 469 15.68 14.77 -22.26
C LYS A 469 16.27 16.16 -22.49
N ASP A 470 17.45 16.22 -23.13
CA ASP A 470 18.10 17.48 -23.55
C ASP A 470 17.26 18.36 -24.51
N ASN A 471 16.04 17.92 -24.89
CA ASN A 471 15.10 18.60 -25.79
C ASN A 471 13.63 18.53 -25.30
N THR A 472 13.38 18.57 -23.99
CA THR A 472 11.98 18.65 -23.52
C THR A 472 11.41 20.04 -23.81
N ASP A 473 10.33 20.10 -24.58
CA ASP A 473 9.53 21.31 -24.79
C ASP A 473 8.92 21.78 -23.45
N ASP A 474 8.81 23.09 -23.23
CA ASP A 474 8.24 23.67 -22.01
C ASP A 474 6.81 23.16 -21.78
N TYR A 475 6.08 22.82 -22.85
CA TYR A 475 4.74 22.24 -22.80
C TYR A 475 4.68 20.83 -22.19
N GLU A 476 5.63 19.93 -22.50
CA GLU A 476 5.69 18.59 -21.86
C GLU A 476 5.94 18.72 -20.34
N PHE A 477 6.70 19.75 -19.96
CA PHE A 477 6.98 20.04 -18.56
C PHE A 477 5.75 20.60 -17.85
N TYR A 478 5.00 21.49 -18.50
CA TYR A 478 3.73 22.01 -17.96
C TYR A 478 2.68 20.91 -17.80
N ASP A 479 2.58 19.98 -18.73
CA ASP A 479 1.66 18.83 -18.63
C ASP A 479 1.90 18.03 -17.36
N CYS A 480 3.17 17.77 -17.04
CA CYS A 480 3.50 17.02 -15.84
C CYS A 480 3.18 17.82 -14.58
N ILE A 481 3.51 19.12 -14.52
CA ILE A 481 3.18 19.96 -13.37
C ILE A 481 1.66 20.04 -13.16
N ILE A 482 0.87 20.22 -14.23
CA ILE A 482 -0.59 20.25 -14.11
C ILE A 482 -1.10 18.94 -13.52
N ASN A 483 -0.63 17.78 -14.00
CA ASN A 483 -1.05 16.49 -13.45
C ASN A 483 -0.65 16.31 -11.97
N GLU A 484 0.50 16.85 -11.53
CA GLU A 484 0.86 16.88 -10.11
C GLU A 484 -0.11 17.76 -9.30
N LEU A 485 -0.44 18.95 -9.82
CA LEU A 485 -1.36 19.88 -9.15
C LEU A 485 -2.82 19.42 -9.20
N LEU A 486 -3.18 18.51 -10.10
CA LEU A 486 -4.47 17.83 -10.12
C LEU A 486 -4.50 16.59 -9.21
N GLY A 487 -3.34 16.09 -8.78
CA GLY A 487 -3.25 14.80 -8.07
C GLY A 487 -3.52 13.60 -8.98
N GLU A 488 -3.44 13.77 -10.30
CA GLU A 488 -3.72 12.75 -11.32
C GLU A 488 -2.45 12.05 -11.80
N ARG A 489 -1.26 12.53 -11.39
CA ARG A 489 -0.01 11.84 -11.69
C ARG A 489 0.19 10.66 -10.75
N MET A 490 0.26 9.48 -11.35
CA MET A 490 0.63 8.25 -10.69
C MET A 490 2.14 8.21 -10.46
N HIS A 491 2.53 8.03 -9.21
CA HIS A 491 3.90 7.79 -8.80
C HIS A 491 4.08 6.31 -8.49
N ALA A 492 5.22 5.76 -8.90
CA ALA A 492 5.63 4.45 -8.42
C ALA A 492 6.01 4.60 -6.94
N GLY A 493 5.05 4.28 -6.06
CA GLY A 493 5.27 4.12 -4.64
C GLY A 493 5.86 2.73 -4.34
N PHE A 494 6.14 2.49 -3.06
CA PHE A 494 6.68 1.20 -2.66
C PHE A 494 5.60 0.11 -2.73
N GLN A 495 5.75 -0.86 -3.65
CA GLN A 495 4.79 -1.96 -3.93
C GLN A 495 3.36 -1.53 -4.29
N LYS A 496 3.09 -0.23 -4.40
CA LYS A 496 1.79 0.32 -4.82
C LYS A 496 1.98 1.55 -5.70
N LEU A 497 0.99 1.78 -6.55
CA LEU A 497 0.88 3.01 -7.32
C LEU A 497 0.20 4.05 -6.44
N GLU A 498 0.81 5.22 -6.29
CA GLU A 498 0.33 6.27 -5.39
C GLU A 498 0.02 7.54 -6.17
N TYR A 499 -1.05 8.22 -5.77
CA TYR A 499 -1.35 9.57 -6.20
C TYR A 499 -0.99 10.52 -5.07
N MET A 500 -0.20 11.55 -5.39
CA MET A 500 0.23 12.53 -4.41
C MET A 500 -0.87 13.57 -4.18
N ASN A 501 -1.05 13.99 -2.93
CA ASN A 501 -1.96 15.08 -2.63
C ASN A 501 -1.35 16.40 -3.13
N ALA A 502 -2.02 17.07 -4.06
CA ALA A 502 -1.53 18.32 -4.65
C ALA A 502 -1.29 19.44 -3.62
N ILE A 503 -2.08 19.50 -2.55
CA ILE A 503 -1.89 20.47 -1.46
C ILE A 503 -0.61 20.14 -0.68
N GLU A 504 -0.35 18.87 -0.39
CA GLU A 504 0.89 18.41 0.25
C GLU A 504 2.12 18.82 -0.58
N VAL A 505 2.07 18.65 -1.91
CA VAL A 505 3.14 19.11 -2.82
C VAL A 505 3.34 20.63 -2.75
N LEU A 506 2.27 21.43 -2.67
CA LEU A 506 2.40 22.89 -2.50
C LEU A 506 3.05 23.26 -1.16
N TYR A 507 2.78 22.52 -0.09
CA TYR A 507 3.46 22.72 1.19
C TYR A 507 4.95 22.42 1.09
N TRP A 508 5.34 21.31 0.46
CA TRP A 508 6.75 20.96 0.23
C TRP A 508 7.48 22.03 -0.58
N LEU A 509 6.81 22.61 -1.58
CA LEU A 509 7.37 23.70 -2.36
C LEU A 509 7.50 24.97 -1.51
N PHE A 510 6.41 25.50 -0.97
CA PHE A 510 6.36 26.90 -0.55
C PHE A 510 6.42 27.15 0.96
N ASN A 511 6.29 26.12 1.80
CA ASN A 511 6.33 26.31 3.25
C ASN A 511 7.78 26.23 3.77
N PRO A 512 8.28 27.28 4.46
CA PRO A 512 9.65 27.31 4.99
C PRO A 512 10.01 26.14 5.90
N TYR A 513 9.02 25.48 6.53
CA TYR A 513 9.24 24.31 7.37
C TYR A 513 10.00 23.17 6.66
N TYR A 514 9.93 23.09 5.33
CA TYR A 514 10.60 22.05 4.54
C TYR A 514 11.98 22.44 4.02
N GLU A 515 12.43 23.69 4.24
CA GLU A 515 13.71 24.18 3.70
C GLU A 515 14.90 23.34 4.18
N ASP A 516 14.97 23.04 5.49
CA ASP A 516 16.05 22.21 6.06
C ASP A 516 16.14 20.82 5.41
N ARG A 517 14.99 20.21 5.06
CA ARG A 517 14.93 18.90 4.39
C ARG A 517 15.42 18.99 2.95
N ILE A 518 15.01 20.04 2.24
CA ILE A 518 15.38 20.29 0.84
C ILE A 518 16.90 20.52 0.76
N GLU A 519 17.45 21.32 1.67
CA GLU A 519 18.88 21.58 1.77
C GLU A 519 19.68 20.32 2.11
N PHE A 520 19.20 19.53 3.07
CA PHE A 520 19.83 18.26 3.46
C PHE A 520 19.98 17.30 2.29
N TYR A 521 18.97 17.21 1.42
CA TYR A 521 19.02 16.35 0.23
C TYR A 521 19.64 17.00 -1.01
N HIS A 522 20.15 18.23 -0.89
CA HIS A 522 20.73 18.99 -2.00
C HIS A 522 19.76 19.20 -3.18
N LEU A 523 18.48 19.46 -2.89
CA LEU A 523 17.40 19.61 -3.88
C LEU A 523 17.01 21.08 -4.14
N THR A 524 17.79 22.04 -3.64
CA THR A 524 17.45 23.46 -3.65
C THR A 524 17.23 23.99 -5.08
N ASP A 525 18.07 23.60 -6.03
CA ASP A 525 17.99 24.08 -7.42
C ASP A 525 16.77 23.50 -8.15
N GLU A 526 16.52 22.21 -7.97
CA GLU A 526 15.35 21.48 -8.45
C GLU A 526 14.05 22.13 -7.95
N VAL A 527 13.94 22.30 -6.63
CA VAL A 527 12.75 22.90 -6.00
C VAL A 527 12.56 24.34 -6.48
N ASN A 528 13.62 25.14 -6.56
CA ASN A 528 13.53 26.51 -7.05
C ASN A 528 13.11 26.59 -8.52
N ARG A 529 13.55 25.65 -9.36
CA ARG A 529 13.07 25.55 -10.74
C ARG A 529 11.58 25.24 -10.79
N PHE A 530 11.11 24.31 -9.98
CA PHE A 530 9.67 23.98 -9.88
C PHE A 530 8.85 25.20 -9.43
N LYS A 531 9.30 25.89 -8.37
CA LYS A 531 8.68 27.14 -7.87
C LYS A 531 8.55 28.20 -8.96
N ARG A 532 9.64 28.49 -9.69
CA ARG A 532 9.66 29.51 -10.75
C ARG A 532 8.61 29.24 -11.82
N ILE A 533 8.41 27.97 -12.18
CA ILE A 533 7.47 27.59 -13.24
C ILE A 533 6.03 27.68 -12.75
N VAL A 534 5.72 27.13 -11.58
CA VAL A 534 4.39 27.22 -10.96
C VAL A 534 4.00 28.68 -10.68
N CYS A 535 4.96 29.57 -10.47
CA CYS A 535 4.74 31.01 -10.29
C CYS A 535 4.91 31.84 -11.58
N SER A 536 5.00 31.20 -12.75
CA SER A 536 5.13 31.89 -14.04
C SER A 536 3.78 32.19 -14.68
N GLU A 537 3.70 33.30 -15.41
CA GLU A 537 2.53 33.66 -16.22
C GLU A 537 2.27 32.63 -17.32
N ALA A 538 3.31 32.16 -18.00
CA ALA A 538 3.21 31.20 -19.10
C ALA A 538 2.51 29.90 -18.66
N PHE A 539 2.84 29.40 -17.47
CA PHE A 539 2.20 28.21 -16.91
C PHE A 539 0.70 28.41 -16.67
N TRP A 540 0.28 29.53 -16.09
CA TRP A 540 -1.14 29.78 -15.81
C TRP A 540 -1.96 30.16 -17.05
N LEU A 541 -1.34 30.76 -18.06
CA LEU A 541 -1.94 30.88 -19.38
C LEU A 541 -2.23 29.49 -19.98
N TYR A 542 -1.25 28.59 -19.90
CA TYR A 542 -1.42 27.21 -20.38
C TYR A 542 -2.52 26.44 -19.64
N VAL A 543 -2.65 26.62 -18.32
CA VAL A 543 -3.76 26.06 -17.54
C VAL A 543 -5.10 26.60 -18.04
N ASN A 544 -5.20 27.92 -18.26
CA ASN A 544 -6.42 28.57 -18.74
C ASN A 544 -6.82 28.09 -20.14
N GLU A 545 -5.87 27.92 -21.05
CA GLU A 545 -6.12 27.37 -22.39
C GLU A 545 -6.71 25.95 -22.33
N ASN A 546 -6.29 25.11 -21.39
CA ASN A 546 -6.84 23.77 -21.22
C ASN A 546 -8.20 23.75 -20.51
N LEU A 547 -8.48 24.74 -19.66
CA LEU A 547 -9.83 24.93 -19.10
C LEU A 547 -10.81 25.42 -20.17
N ASP A 548 -10.38 26.28 -21.09
CA ASP A 548 -11.21 26.71 -22.24
C ASP A 548 -11.61 25.51 -23.11
N LYS A 549 -10.68 24.60 -23.41
CA LYS A 549 -11.00 23.36 -24.12
C LYS A 549 -12.10 22.56 -23.44
N VAL A 550 -12.13 22.51 -22.10
CA VAL A 550 -13.19 21.81 -21.36
C VAL A 550 -14.53 22.54 -21.49
N LEU A 551 -14.55 23.86 -21.39
CA LEU A 551 -15.77 24.68 -21.53
C LEU A 551 -16.35 24.64 -22.96
N ASP A 552 -15.49 24.57 -23.97
CA ASP A 552 -15.86 24.55 -25.38
C ASP A 552 -16.22 23.14 -25.91
N ASP A 553 -16.31 22.14 -25.02
CA ASP A 553 -16.47 20.70 -25.35
C ASP A 553 -15.37 20.17 -26.31
N GLU A 554 -14.17 20.74 -26.29
CA GLU A 554 -13.01 20.29 -27.06
C GLU A 554 -12.21 19.19 -26.33
N PHE A 555 -11.32 18.50 -27.04
CA PHE A 555 -10.48 17.47 -26.43
C PHE A 555 -9.48 18.10 -25.45
N CYS A 556 -9.66 17.79 -24.16
CA CYS A 556 -8.71 18.10 -23.10
C CYS A 556 -8.12 16.79 -22.54
N GLN A 557 -6.80 16.72 -22.45
CA GLN A 557 -6.11 15.56 -21.90
C GLN A 557 -6.15 15.51 -20.36
N PHE A 558 -6.49 16.62 -19.70
CA PHE A 558 -6.53 16.73 -18.25
C PHE A 558 -7.92 16.49 -17.71
N LYS A 559 -7.99 15.73 -16.62
CA LYS A 559 -9.21 15.53 -15.85
C LYS A 559 -9.24 16.53 -14.70
N PHE A 560 -9.84 17.69 -14.94
CA PHE A 560 -10.07 18.65 -13.87
C PHE A 560 -11.08 18.10 -12.86
N SER A 561 -10.92 18.47 -11.59
CA SER A 561 -11.81 18.09 -10.49
C SER A 561 -12.20 19.32 -9.68
N SER A 562 -13.27 19.21 -8.88
CA SER A 562 -13.66 20.25 -7.93
C SER A 562 -12.53 20.58 -6.95
N ASP A 563 -11.67 19.61 -6.64
CA ASP A 563 -10.61 19.77 -5.65
C ASP A 563 -9.47 20.67 -6.15
N PHE A 564 -9.31 20.80 -7.47
CA PHE A 564 -8.36 21.75 -8.06
C PHE A 564 -8.69 23.21 -7.70
N LYS A 565 -9.94 23.51 -7.35
CA LYS A 565 -10.32 24.84 -6.81
C LYS A 565 -9.57 25.16 -5.52
N PHE A 566 -9.30 24.17 -4.65
CA PHE A 566 -8.52 24.37 -3.43
C PHE A 566 -7.06 24.70 -3.74
N VAL A 567 -6.47 24.04 -4.72
CA VAL A 567 -5.10 24.32 -5.20
C VAL A 567 -4.99 25.76 -5.69
N ILE A 568 -5.91 26.23 -6.54
CA ILE A 568 -5.94 27.63 -6.99
C ILE A 568 -6.13 28.60 -5.82
N CYS A 569 -6.99 28.25 -4.84
CA CYS A 569 -7.18 29.06 -3.65
C CYS A 569 -5.88 29.23 -2.84
N ARG A 570 -5.08 28.17 -2.69
CA ARG A 570 -3.75 28.24 -2.05
C ARG A 570 -2.75 29.03 -2.90
N MET A 571 -2.83 28.91 -4.22
CA MET A 571 -1.97 29.66 -5.12
C MET A 571 -2.16 31.18 -5.02
N PHE A 572 -3.34 31.69 -4.65
CA PHE A 572 -3.50 33.13 -4.39
C PHE A 572 -2.61 33.66 -3.26
N SER A 573 -2.44 32.92 -2.17
CA SER A 573 -1.55 33.34 -1.07
C SER A 573 -0.09 33.24 -1.48
N ILE A 574 0.27 32.22 -2.27
CA ILE A 574 1.62 32.04 -2.81
C ILE A 574 1.96 33.17 -3.80
N ALA A 575 1.06 33.47 -4.74
CA ALA A 575 1.21 34.52 -5.73
C ALA A 575 1.46 35.88 -5.08
N ARG A 576 0.71 36.21 -4.02
CA ARG A 576 0.88 37.47 -3.28
C ARG A 576 2.30 37.70 -2.76
N ASN A 577 3.00 36.62 -2.42
CA ASN A 577 4.34 36.68 -1.86
C ASN A 577 5.43 36.47 -2.92
N GLN A 578 5.17 35.68 -3.96
CA GLN A 578 6.18 35.26 -4.94
C GLN A 578 6.09 36.02 -6.27
N ASN A 579 4.89 36.17 -6.84
CA ASN A 579 4.66 36.88 -8.09
C ASN A 579 3.21 37.33 -8.23
N ASN A 580 2.95 38.63 -8.04
CA ASN A 580 1.60 39.19 -8.15
C ASN A 580 1.01 39.16 -9.56
N SER A 581 1.84 39.02 -10.60
CA SER A 581 1.38 39.13 -11.98
C SER A 581 0.53 37.94 -12.45
N ILE A 582 0.60 36.79 -11.75
CA ILE A 582 -0.23 35.61 -12.06
C ILE A 582 -1.65 35.69 -11.48
N ILE A 583 -1.93 36.65 -10.58
CA ILE A 583 -3.24 36.77 -9.90
C ILE A 583 -4.41 36.87 -10.90
N PRO A 584 -4.35 37.67 -11.99
CA PRO A 584 -5.44 37.74 -12.96
C PRO A 584 -5.73 36.37 -13.60
N MET A 585 -4.69 35.59 -13.91
CA MET A 585 -4.82 34.27 -14.53
C MET A 585 -5.44 33.26 -13.55
N LEU A 586 -5.09 33.35 -12.26
CA LEU A 586 -5.71 32.55 -11.19
C LEU A 586 -7.20 32.89 -11.01
N VAL A 587 -7.58 34.17 -11.12
CA VAL A 587 -8.99 34.60 -11.07
C VAL A 587 -9.77 34.01 -12.24
N GLU A 588 -9.19 34.06 -13.43
CA GLU A 588 -9.78 33.49 -14.64
C GLU A 588 -9.94 31.96 -14.51
N ALA A 589 -8.89 31.25 -14.10
CA ALA A 589 -8.93 29.80 -13.92
C ALA A 589 -9.99 29.38 -12.89
N LYS A 590 -10.09 30.11 -11.77
CA LYS A 590 -11.13 29.87 -10.76
C LYS A 590 -12.53 30.04 -11.33
N LYS A 591 -12.76 31.12 -12.09
CA LYS A 591 -14.06 31.39 -12.72
C LYS A 591 -14.45 30.28 -13.69
N LYS A 592 -13.52 29.82 -14.54
CA LYS A 592 -13.76 28.71 -15.48
C LYS A 592 -14.14 27.42 -14.75
N LEU A 593 -13.47 27.10 -13.65
CA LEU A 593 -13.82 25.93 -12.82
C LEU A 593 -15.19 26.05 -12.14
N ASP A 594 -15.64 27.25 -11.79
CA ASP A 594 -16.99 27.50 -11.28
C ASP A 594 -18.08 27.37 -12.36
N GLU A 595 -17.70 27.45 -13.64
CA GLU A 595 -18.59 27.17 -14.78
C GLU A 595 -18.62 25.68 -15.14
N ILE A 596 -17.51 24.94 -14.92
CA ILE A 596 -17.41 23.49 -15.16
C ILE A 596 -18.13 22.67 -14.07
N PHE A 597 -18.05 23.09 -12.80
CA PHE A 597 -18.62 22.41 -11.62
C PHE A 597 -19.47 23.36 -10.79
#